data_AF-A0A5J5PE13-F1
#
_entry.id   AF-A0A5J5PE13-F1
#
_cell.length_a   1.000
_cell.length_b   1.000
_cell.length_c   1.000
_cell.angle_alpha   90.00
_cell.angle_beta   90.00
_cell.angle_gamma   90.00
#
_symmetry.space_group_name_H-M   'P 1'
#
loop_
_entity.id
_entity.type
_entity.pdbx_description
1 polymer ?
#
loop_
_entity_poly.entity_id
_entity_poly.type
_entity_poly.pdbx_seq_one_letter_code
_entity_poly.pdbx_strand_id
1 'polypeptide(L)'
;MLQATVAVQAGVCVDIFAVTNEYTDLASLKFLSIESGGFLFLYANTDDSTLPQDMYRMLSRPYAFNCILRLRTSTEFKPGHSTFF
;
A
#
# COMPACT_ATOMS: atom_id res chain seq x y z
N MET A 1 -13.81 -2.33 0.38
CA MET A 1 -13.60 -1.04 -0.30
C MET A 1 -13.90 0.16 0.59
N LEU A 2 -15.06 0.23 1.28
CA LEU A 2 -15.44 1.38 2.13
C LEU A 2 -14.35 1.81 3.13
N GLN A 3 -13.72 0.86 3.83
CA GLN A 3 -12.66 1.14 4.82
C GLN A 3 -11.42 1.80 4.20
N ALA A 4 -11.09 1.45 2.95
CA ALA A 4 -9.96 2.04 2.24
C ALA A 4 -10.25 3.50 1.90
N THR A 5 -11.46 3.80 1.43
CA THR A 5 -11.92 5.17 1.18
C THR A 5 -11.91 6.01 2.46
N VAL A 6 -12.34 5.45 3.59
CA VAL A 6 -12.30 6.14 4.90
C VAL A 6 -10.87 6.45 5.32
N ALA A 7 -9.93 5.51 5.17
CA ALA A 7 -8.52 5.73 5.49
C ALA A 7 -7.92 6.86 4.65
N VAL A 8 -8.19 6.87 3.34
CA VAL A 8 -7.76 7.94 2.42
C VAL A 8 -8.35 9.30 2.83
N GLN A 9 -9.65 9.36 3.15
CA GLN A 9 -10.30 10.59 3.61
C GLN A 9 -9.74 11.11 4.94
N ALA A 10 -9.30 10.21 5.81
CA ALA A 10 -8.64 10.55 7.07
C ALA A 10 -7.15 10.92 6.89
N GLY A 11 -6.59 10.75 5.69
CA GLY A 11 -5.16 10.96 5.43
C GLY A 11 -4.25 9.91 6.08
N VAL A 12 -4.78 8.71 6.33
CA VAL A 12 -4.09 7.60 7.00
C VAL A 12 -3.64 6.57 5.96
N CYS A 13 -2.38 6.14 6.04
CA CYS A 13 -1.84 5.01 5.29
C CYS A 13 -1.88 3.74 6.14
N VAL A 14 -2.21 2.59 5.55
CA VAL A 14 -2.31 1.31 6.25
C VAL A 14 -1.31 0.30 5.70
N ASP A 15 -0.26 0.04 6.47
CA ASP A 15 0.70 -1.03 6.21
C ASP A 15 0.21 -2.34 6.85
N ILE A 16 0.17 -3.43 6.08
CA ILE A 16 -0.27 -4.76 6.53
C ILE A 16 0.92 -5.72 6.55
N PHE A 17 1.20 -6.29 7.71
CA PHE A 17 2.17 -7.37 7.90
C PHE A 17 1.41 -8.64 8.28
N ALA A 18 1.33 -9.60 7.37
CA ALA A 18 0.70 -10.89 7.62
C ALA A 18 1.79 -11.94 7.83
N VAL A 19 1.76 -12.60 8.99
CA VAL A 19 2.61 -13.77 9.26
C VAL A 19 1.68 -14.97 9.40
N THR A 20 1.66 -15.81 8.38
CA THR A 20 0.78 -16.97 8.31
C THR A 20 1.29 -17.97 7.29
N ASN A 21 1.24 -19.23 7.69
CA ASN A 21 1.54 -20.42 6.90
C ASN A 21 0.28 -21.04 6.28
N GLU A 22 -0.89 -20.48 6.56
CA GLU A 22 -2.18 -20.92 6.01
C GLU A 22 -2.73 -19.93 4.98
N TYR A 23 -3.59 -20.44 4.09
CA TYR A 23 -4.25 -19.62 3.11
C TYR A 23 -5.04 -18.49 3.80
N THR A 24 -4.62 -17.26 3.54
CA THR A 24 -5.27 -16.06 4.04
C THR A 24 -5.67 -15.23 2.83
N ASP A 25 -6.93 -14.80 2.76
CA ASP A 25 -7.48 -14.02 1.65
C ASP A 25 -6.96 -12.57 1.66
N LEU A 26 -5.69 -12.44 1.34
CA LEU A 26 -4.97 -11.18 1.25
C LEU A 26 -5.38 -10.40 0.00
N ALA A 27 -6.01 -11.06 -0.98
CA ALA A 27 -6.54 -10.43 -2.18
C ALA A 27 -7.72 -9.50 -1.86
N SER A 28 -8.49 -9.79 -0.82
CA SER A 28 -9.53 -8.90 -0.30
C SER A 28 -8.98 -7.75 0.55
N LEU A 29 -7.90 -7.99 1.29
CA LEU A 29 -7.27 -7.01 2.17
C LEU A 29 -6.35 -6.02 1.43
N LYS A 30 -5.76 -6.41 0.30
CA LYS A 30 -4.80 -5.57 -0.45
C LYS A 30 -5.34 -4.20 -0.83
N PHE A 31 -6.65 -4.09 -1.06
CA PHE A 31 -7.28 -2.82 -1.42
C PHE A 31 -7.13 -1.76 -0.33
N LEU A 32 -7.04 -2.17 0.95
CA LEU A 32 -6.83 -1.23 2.05
C LEU A 32 -5.44 -0.60 1.98
N SER A 33 -4.39 -1.40 1.81
CA SER A 33 -3.02 -0.90 1.69
C SER A 33 -2.80 -0.14 0.39
N ILE A 34 -3.26 -0.67 -0.75
CA ILE A 34 -3.03 -0.05 -2.07
C ILE A 34 -3.68 1.33 -2.16
N GLU A 35 -4.96 1.45 -1.81
CA GLU A 35 -5.69 2.73 -1.92
C GLU A 35 -5.19 3.76 -0.90
N SER A 36 -4.83 3.31 0.31
CA SER A 36 -4.30 4.21 1.35
C SER A 36 -2.83 4.58 1.14
N GLY A 37 -2.12 3.96 0.20
CA GLY A 37 -0.70 4.20 -0.08
C GLY A 37 0.26 3.48 0.88
N GLY A 38 -0.20 2.46 1.59
CA GLY A 38 0.61 1.58 2.43
C GLY A 38 1.14 0.36 1.67
N PHE A 39 1.92 -0.45 2.40
CA PHE A 39 2.54 -1.68 1.93
C PHE A 39 1.84 -2.91 2.49
N LEU A 40 2.04 -4.04 1.81
CA LEU A 40 1.52 -5.31 2.22
C LEU A 40 2.63 -6.36 2.11
N PHE A 41 2.95 -6.97 3.24
CA PHE A 41 3.99 -7.97 3.38
C PHE A 41 3.37 -9.27 3.90
N LEU A 42 3.74 -10.39 3.28
CA LEU A 42 3.32 -11.73 3.70
C LEU A 42 4.56 -12.57 4.01
N TYR A 43 4.58 -13.16 5.20
CA TYR A 43 5.63 -14.05 5.68
C TYR A 43 5.01 -15.38 6.09
N ALA A 44 5.68 -16.48 5.74
CA ALA A 44 5.19 -17.82 6.07
C ALA A 44 5.37 -18.16 7.56
N ASN A 45 6.40 -17.62 8.21
CA ASN A 45 6.74 -17.85 9.62
C ASN A 45 7.42 -16.60 10.20
N THR A 46 7.67 -16.56 11.51
CA THR A 46 8.47 -15.49 12.15
C THR A 46 9.96 -15.75 12.06
N ASP A 47 10.38 -17.01 12.16
CA ASP A 47 11.77 -17.39 12.45
C ASP A 47 12.70 -17.22 11.24
N ASP A 48 12.21 -17.45 10.01
CA ASP A 48 12.96 -17.25 8.76
C ASP A 48 12.50 -16.00 8.00
N SER A 49 11.76 -15.10 8.66
CA SER A 49 11.24 -13.90 8.01
C SER A 49 12.25 -12.76 8.00
N THR A 50 12.21 -11.98 6.93
CA THR A 50 12.89 -10.67 6.86
C THR A 50 12.07 -9.57 7.57
N LEU A 51 11.04 -9.94 8.34
CA LEU A 51 10.12 -9.02 8.98
C LEU A 51 10.84 -7.92 9.79
N PRO A 52 11.83 -8.22 10.67
CA PRO A 52 12.53 -7.18 11.42
C PRO A 52 13.29 -6.20 10.52
N GLN A 53 13.96 -6.70 9.48
CA GLN A 53 14.73 -5.89 8.54
C GLN A 53 13.83 -5.03 7.67
N ASP A 54 12.70 -5.57 7.22
CA ASP A 54 11.73 -4.85 6.41
C ASP A 54 10.99 -3.79 7.23
N MET A 55 10.60 -4.10 8.47
CA MET A 55 10.05 -3.11 9.41
C MET A 55 11.05 -1.98 9.65
N TYR A 56 12.32 -2.29 9.90
CA TYR A 56 13.34 -1.27 10.09
C TYR A 56 13.50 -0.39 8.85
N ARG A 57 13.59 -1.01 7.65
CA ARG A 57 13.65 -0.27 6.39
C ARG A 57 12.41 0.58 6.18
N MET A 58 11.24 0.07 6.55
CA MET A 58 9.99 0.77 6.40
C MET A 58 9.98 2.03 7.28
N LEU A 59 10.25 1.89 8.58
CA LEU A 59 10.31 3.01 9.53
C LEU A 59 11.43 4.01 9.23
N SER A 60 12.52 3.56 8.60
CA SER A 60 13.65 4.42 8.24
C SER A 60 13.41 5.23 6.96
N ARG A 61 12.42 4.86 6.13
CA ARG A 61 12.09 5.59 4.91
C ARG A 61 11.35 6.89 5.26
N PRO A 62 11.59 7.99 4.54
CA PRO A 62 10.79 9.19 4.68
C PRO A 62 9.34 8.92 4.26
N TYR A 63 8.39 9.22 5.15
CA TYR A 63 6.96 9.15 4.88
C TYR A 63 6.40 10.52 4.54
N ALA A 64 5.48 10.54 3.57
CA ALA A 64 4.71 11.73 3.22
C ALA A 64 3.23 11.37 3.17
N PHE A 65 2.41 12.18 3.84
CA PHE A 65 0.97 11.97 3.94
C PHE A 65 0.24 13.12 3.23
N ASN A 66 -0.95 12.83 2.70
CA ASN A 66 -1.84 13.81 2.07
C ASN A 66 -1.22 14.53 0.85
N CYS A 67 -0.46 13.80 0.04
CA CYS A 67 0.20 14.31 -1.15
C CYS A 67 -0.80 14.58 -2.30
N ILE A 68 -0.61 15.67 -3.03
CA ILE A 68 -1.42 16.00 -4.21
C ILE A 68 -0.56 15.93 -5.47
N LEU A 69 -0.86 14.96 -6.35
CA LEU A 69 -0.23 14.86 -7.66
C LEU A 69 -1.01 15.71 -8.68
N ARG A 70 -0.36 16.74 -9.23
CA ARG A 70 -0.93 17.57 -10.32
C ARG A 70 -0.17 17.33 -11.61
N LEU A 71 -0.79 16.59 -12.53
CA LEU A 71 -0.27 16.35 -13.86
C LEU A 71 -0.67 17.49 -14.82
N ARG A 72 0.30 18.03 -15.56
CA ARG A 72 0.09 19.00 -16.66
C ARG A 72 0.72 18.44 -17.92
N THR A 73 -0.03 18.40 -19.02
CA THR A 73 0.42 17.91 -20.31
C THR A 73 0.23 18.98 -21.39
N SER A 74 1.01 18.93 -22.46
CA SER A 74 0.76 19.76 -23.65
C SER A 74 -0.60 19.40 -24.26
N THR A 75 -1.18 20.32 -25.03
CA THR A 75 -2.53 20.18 -25.62
C THR A 75 -2.74 18.90 -26.44
N GLU A 76 -1.66 18.38 -27.03
CA GLU A 76 -1.62 17.16 -27.84
C GLU A 76 -1.81 15.88 -27.00
N PHE A 77 -1.51 15.92 -25.70
CA PHE A 77 -1.44 14.75 -24.83
C PHE A 77 -2.58 14.73 -23.82
N LYS A 78 -3.26 13.58 -23.74
CA LYS A 78 -4.32 13.32 -22.76
C LYS A 78 -3.84 12.25 -21.77
N PRO A 79 -4.09 12.42 -20.46
CA PRO A 79 -3.86 11.35 -19.49
C PRO A 79 -4.69 10.13 -19.88
N GLY A 80 -4.04 9.00 -20.12
CA GLY A 80 -4.70 7.71 -20.27
C GLY A 80 -4.74 6.99 -18.93
N HIS A 81 -5.86 6.34 -18.61
CA HIS A 81 -5.90 5.36 -17.52
C HIS A 81 -5.63 3.98 -18.11
N SER A 82 -4.45 3.41 -17.86
CA SER A 82 -4.19 1.98 -18.08
C SER A 82 -4.39 1.25 -16.75
N THR A 83 -5.53 0.58 -16.59
CA THR A 83 -5.74 -0.39 -15.50
C THR A 83 -5.07 -1.71 -15.88
N PHE A 84 -3.76 -1.80 -15.71
CA PHE A 84 -3.05 -3.07 -15.65
C PHE A 84 -2.36 -3.15 -14.30
N PHE A 85 -3.03 -3.81 -13.35
CA PHE A 85 -2.49 -4.39 -12.13
C PHE A 85 -3.08 -5.80 -11.99
#